data_AF-A0A963X0E5-F1
#
_entry.id   AF-A0A963X0E5-F1
#
_cell.length_a   1.000
_cell.length_b   1.000
_cell.length_c   1.000
_cell.angle_alpha   90.00
_cell.angle_beta   90.00
_cell.angle_gamma   90.00
#
_symmetry.space_group_name_H-M   'P 1'
#
loop_
_entity.id
_entity.type
_entity.pdbx_description
1 polymer ?
#
loop_
_entity_poly.entity_id
_entity_poly.type
_entity_poly.pdbx_seq_one_letter_code
_entity_poly.pdbx_strand_id
1 'polypeptide(L)' 'GTVLDEFFRVKMRETFYDTVKALQVDLDAWLVHYNTERPHLGYRNQGRRPIETVMSFVSQEG' A
#
# COMPACT_ATOMS: atom_id res chain seq x y z
N GLY A 1 7.74 4.38 -3.91
CA GLY A 1 7.08 4.94 -5.09
C GLY A 1 5.62 5.17 -4.76
N THR A 2 4.87 5.66 -5.75
CA THR A 2 3.47 6.03 -5.58
C THR A 2 2.54 4.86 -5.93
N VAL A 3 1.30 4.87 -5.44
CA VAL A 3 0.28 3.88 -5.84
C VAL A 3 0.02 3.90 -7.36
N LEU A 4 0.15 5.07 -8.00
CA LEU A 4 0.03 5.19 -9.45
C LEU A 4 1.09 4.36 -10.18
N ASP A 5 2.35 4.45 -9.74
CA ASP A 5 3.47 3.81 -10.40
C ASP A 5 3.57 2.32 -10.07
N GLU A 6 3.34 1.96 -8.81
CA GLU A 6 3.55 0.60 -8.31
C GLU A 6 2.33 -0.31 -8.50
N PHE A 7 1.11 0.25 -8.51
CA PHE A 7 -0.11 -0.53 -8.67
C PHE A 7 -0.80 -0.23 -9.99
N PHE A 8 -1.32 0.98 -10.19
CA PHE A 8 -2.23 1.25 -11.30
C PHE A 8 -1.58 1.07 -12.67
N ARG A 9 -0.39 1.64 -12.88
CA ARG A 9 0.34 1.49 -14.15
C ARG A 9 0.68 0.03 -14.46
N VAL A 10 0.99 -0.78 -13.46
CA VAL A 10 1.31 -2.20 -13.63
C VAL A 10 0.04 -3.01 -13.92
N LYS A 11 -0.94 -2.95 -13.03
CA LYS A 11 -2.18 -3.71 -13.12
C LYS A 11 -3.01 -3.41 -14.36
N MET A 12 -3.06 -2.15 -14.79
CA MET A 12 -3.82 -1.77 -15.99
C MET A 12 -3.14 -2.22 -17.30
N ARG A 13 -1.87 -2.64 -17.26
CA ARG A 13 -1.19 -3.29 -18.40
C ARG A 13 -1.35 -4.80 -18.40
N GLU A 14 -1.45 -5.41 -17.22
CA GLU A 14 -1.49 -6.88 -17.05
C GLU A 14 -2.92 -7.44 -17.05
N THR A 15 -3.91 -6.64 -16.68
CA THR A 15 -5.27 -7.11 -16.43
C THR A 15 -6.28 -6.11 -16.97
N PHE A 16 -7.24 -6.62 -17.75
CA PHE A 16 -8.43 -5.86 -18.12
C PHE A 16 -9.50 -6.07 -17.04
N TYR A 17 -10.02 -4.98 -16.49
CA TYR A 17 -11.04 -5.03 -15.45
C TYR A 17 -12.40 -4.64 -16.02
N ASP A 18 -13.35 -5.57 -15.99
CA ASP A 18 -14.72 -5.32 -16.47
C ASP A 18 -15.53 -4.42 -15.52
N THR A 19 -15.12 -4.33 -14.25
CA THR A 19 -15.80 -3.51 -13.24
C THR A 19 -14.80 -2.85 -12.29
N VAL A 20 -15.20 -1.68 -11.76
CA VAL A 20 -14.44 -1.00 -10.70
C VAL A 20 -14.31 -1.88 -9.45
N LYS A 21 -15.31 -2.72 -9.16
CA LYS A 21 -15.26 -3.63 -8.01
C LYS A 21 -14.14 -4.66 -8.13
N ALA A 22 -13.90 -5.21 -9.32
CA ALA A 22 -12.80 -6.15 -9.54
C ALA A 22 -11.43 -5.47 -9.33
N LEU A 23 -11.26 -4.24 -9.82
CA LEU A 23 -10.06 -3.45 -9.57
C LEU A 23 -9.86 -3.14 -8.07
N GLN A 24 -10.95 -2.84 -7.36
CA GLN A 24 -10.90 -2.54 -5.93
C GLN A 24 -10.41 -3.74 -5.11
N VAL A 25 -10.85 -4.96 -5.44
CA VAL A 25 -10.39 -6.18 -4.75
C VAL A 25 -8.87 -6.34 -4.86
N ASP A 26 -8.33 -6.14 -6.07
CA ASP A 26 -6.88 -6.21 -6.30
C ASP A 26 -6.12 -5.08 -5.59
N LEU A 27 -6.70 -3.88 -5.55
CA LEU A 27 -6.12 -2.74 -4.84
C LEU A 27 -6.09 -2.96 -3.34
N ASP A 28 -7.17 -3.51 -2.76
CA ASP A 28 -7.26 -3.80 -1.33
C ASP A 28 -6.18 -4.81 -0.92
N ALA A 29 -6.01 -5.89 -1.69
CA ALA A 29 -4.96 -6.87 -1.47
C ALA A 29 -3.55 -6.24 -1.56
N TRP A 30 -3.32 -5.39 -2.56
CA TRP A 30 -2.04 -4.70 -2.71
C TRP A 30 -1.77 -3.72 -1.55
N LEU A 31 -2.78 -3.01 -1.06
CA LEU A 31 -2.65 -2.10 0.08
C LEU A 31 -2.28 -2.82 1.37
N VAL A 32 -2.83 -4.03 1.61
CA VAL A 32 -2.43 -4.86 2.75
C VAL A 32 -0.94 -5.16 2.68
N HIS A 33 -0.45 -5.66 1.54
CA HIS A 33 0.97 -5.92 1.35
C HIS A 33 1.84 -4.66 1.55
N TYR A 34 1.48 -3.56 0.89
CA TYR A 34 2.23 -2.31 0.93
C TYR A 34 2.34 -1.73 2.35
N ASN A 35 1.26 -1.81 3.13
CA ASN A 35 1.18 -1.20 4.46
C ASN A 35 1.65 -2.12 5.58
N THR A 36 1.60 -3.44 5.42
CA THR A 36 1.79 -4.39 6.54
C THR A 36 2.90 -5.42 6.35
N GLU A 37 3.41 -5.58 5.14
CA GLU A 37 4.43 -6.59 4.83
C GLU A 37 5.73 -5.96 4.32
N ARG A 38 5.63 -4.88 3.55
CA ARG A 38 6.80 -4.25 2.92
C ARG A 38 7.51 -3.24 3.84
N PRO A 39 8.82 -3.43 4.15
CA PRO A 39 9.63 -2.41 4.79
C PRO A 39 9.91 -1.25 3.83
N HIS A 40 9.74 0.00 4.27
CA HIS A 40 10.06 1.17 3.44
C HIS A 40 11.32 1.85 3.94
N LEU A 41 12.40 1.72 3.17
CA LEU A 41 13.72 2.27 3.49
C LEU A 41 13.81 3.81 3.33
N GLY A 42 12.72 4.47 2.95
CA GLY A 42 12.68 5.93 2.85
C GLY A 42 12.76 6.60 4.22
N TYR A 43 13.31 7.82 4.26
CA TYR A 43 13.51 8.61 5.48
C TYR A 43 12.28 8.66 6.41
N ARG A 44 11.07 8.72 5.84
CA ARG A 44 9.82 8.81 6.62
C ARG A 44 9.53 7.56 7.46
N ASN A 45 9.88 6.38 6.96
CA ASN A 45 9.60 5.12 7.65
C ASN A 45 10.85 4.48 8.24
N GLN A 46 12.06 4.94 7.89
CA GLN A 46 13.32 4.46 8.47
C GLN A 46 13.47 2.93 8.43
N GLY A 47 12.97 2.29 7.37
CA GLY A 47 12.97 0.84 7.23
C GLY A 47 11.83 0.12 7.93
N ARG A 48 10.95 0.83 8.63
CA ARG A 48 9.71 0.28 9.19
C ARG A 48 8.64 0.09 8.12
N ARG A 49 7.67 -0.73 8.45
CA ARG A 49 6.43 -0.87 7.69
C ARG A 49 5.52 0.32 8.00
N PRO A 50 4.71 0.82 7.05
CA PRO A 50 3.90 2.01 7.28
C PRO A 50 2.98 1.87 8.48
N ILE A 51 2.41 0.68 8.70
CA ILE A 51 1.55 0.39 9.85
C ILE A 51 2.26 0.58 11.20
N GLU A 52 3.56 0.30 11.29
CA GLU A 52 4.33 0.44 12.53
C GLU A 52 4.49 1.92 12.89
N THR A 53 4.69 2.78 11.90
CA THR A 53 4.74 4.24 12.09
C THR A 53 3.38 4.76 12.56
N VAL A 54 2.29 4.32 11.94
CA VAL A 54 0.93 4.74 12.30
C VAL A 54 0.56 4.29 13.72
N MET A 55 0.82 3.02 14.06
CA MET A 55 0.53 2.48 15.38
C MET A 55 1.37 3.14 16.47
N SER A 56 2.64 3.48 16.18
CA SER A 56 3.47 4.26 17.08
C SER A 56 2.90 5.64 17.37
N PHE A 57 2.24 6.28 16.41
CA PHE A 57 1.61 7.59 16.60
C PHE A 57 0.32 7.46 17.42
N VAL A 58 -0.57 6.54 17.03
CA VAL A 58 -1.86 6.32 17.73
C VAL A 58 -1.65 5.95 19.21
N SER A 59 -0.61 5.18 19.51
CA SER A 59 -0.30 4.77 20.89
C SER A 59 0.22 5.92 21.78
N GLN A 60 0.57 7.07 21.21
CA GLN A 60 1.03 8.26 21.95
C GLN A 60 -0.12 9.19 22.36
N GLU A 61 -1.32 8.98 21.83
CA GLU A 61 -2.52 9.75 22.17
C GLU A 61 -3.33 9.10 23.33
N GLY A 62 -2.74 8.13 24.03
CA GLY A 62 -3.29 7.47 25.22
C GLY A 62 -2.67 7.95 26.52
#